data_AF-A0A3N5Z7E9-F1
#
_entry.id   AF-A0A3N5Z7E9-F1
#
_cell.length_a   1.000
_cell.length_b   1.000
_cell.length_c   1.000
_cell.angle_alpha   90.00
_cell.angle_beta   90.00
_cell.angle_gamma   90.00
#
_symmetry.space_group_name_H-M   'P 1'
#
loop_
_entity.id
_entity.type
_entity.pdbx_description
1 polymer ?
#
loop_
_entity_poly.entity_id
_entity_poly.type
_entity_poly.pdbx_seq_one_letter_code
_entity_poly.pdbx_strand_id
1 'polypeptide(L)'
;MEPDGILISIFRYFYKKRKAGPLEPKKPLVKWLPKYVVRVPLGTKVTSSSKPVDELESMLESFGFTFKYATKTQLYFTRGKSWGDFSISLIRIHLIFDTPLVENTLMTIEMADMCFVDTGDLWKLSTELSTYFSEQADLNTLPAS
;
A
#
# COMPACT_ATOMS: atom_id res chain seq x y z
N MET A 1 -26.14 -20.59 -10.11
CA MET A 1 -24.87 -19.83 -10.10
C MET A 1 -25.20 -18.51 -10.78
N GLU A 2 -25.31 -17.41 -10.01
CA GLU A 2 -25.78 -16.14 -10.57
C GLU A 2 -24.75 -15.57 -11.56
N PRO A 3 -25.18 -15.08 -12.73
CA PRO A 3 -24.27 -14.58 -13.79
C PRO A 3 -23.36 -13.45 -13.30
N ASP A 4 -23.78 -12.70 -12.27
CA ASP A 4 -23.05 -11.58 -11.69
C ASP A 4 -21.75 -12.02 -10.99
N GLY A 5 -21.73 -13.24 -10.43
CA GLY A 5 -20.55 -13.78 -9.75
C GLY A 5 -19.38 -14.09 -10.71
N ILE A 6 -19.70 -14.47 -11.95
CA ILE A 6 -18.70 -14.75 -12.98
C ILE A 6 -18.07 -13.44 -13.45
N LEU A 7 -18.89 -12.41 -13.71
CA LEU A 7 -18.43 -11.10 -14.18
C LEU A 7 -17.49 -10.44 -13.15
N ILE A 8 -17.89 -10.41 -11.88
CA ILE A 8 -17.07 -9.85 -10.78
C ILE A 8 -15.74 -10.59 -10.64
N SER A 9 -15.75 -11.91 -10.81
CA SER A 9 -14.54 -12.74 -10.75
C SER A 9 -13.58 -12.43 -11.90
N ILE A 10 -14.10 -12.26 -13.12
CA ILE A 10 -13.32 -11.87 -14.29
C ILE A 10 -12.68 -10.50 -14.08
N PHE A 11 -13.44 -9.50 -13.63
CA PHE A 11 -12.89 -8.16 -13.38
C PHE A 11 -11.85 -8.16 -12.25
N ARG A 12 -12.08 -8.88 -11.15
CA ARG A 12 -11.09 -9.06 -10.08
C ARG A 12 -9.79 -9.66 -10.60
N TYR A 13 -9.88 -10.67 -11.46
CA TYR A 13 -8.70 -11.29 -12.08
C TYR A 13 -7.91 -10.28 -12.94
N PHE A 14 -8.58 -9.51 -13.79
CA PHE A 14 -7.92 -8.49 -14.60
C PHE A 14 -7.34 -7.35 -13.76
N TYR A 15 -8.03 -6.91 -12.71
CA TYR A 15 -7.53 -5.91 -11.77
C TYR A 15 -6.23 -6.37 -11.11
N LYS A 16 -6.19 -7.60 -10.59
CA LYS A 16 -4.97 -8.16 -9.97
C LYS A 16 -3.79 -8.24 -10.94
N LYS A 17 -4.06 -8.56 -12.21
CA LYS A 17 -3.04 -8.63 -13.26
C LYS A 17 -2.57 -7.26 -13.77
N ARG A 18 -3.34 -6.20 -13.54
CA ARG A 18 -2.95 -4.85 -13.95
C ARG A 18 -1.73 -4.41 -13.15
N LYS A 19 -0.73 -3.88 -13.87
CA LYS A 19 0.44 -3.25 -13.25
C LYS A 19 0.03 -1.97 -12.52
N ALA A 20 0.62 -1.74 -11.37
CA ALA A 20 0.50 -0.47 -10.66
C ALA A 20 1.08 0.67 -11.51
N GLY A 21 0.39 1.80 -11.54
CA GLY A 21 0.93 3.03 -12.15
C GLY A 21 1.67 3.87 -11.10
N PRO A 22 2.57 4.77 -11.50
CA PRO A 22 3.21 5.67 -10.54
C PRO A 22 2.17 6.53 -9.82
N LEU A 23 2.47 6.93 -8.58
CA LEU A 23 1.70 7.97 -7.88
C LEU A 23 1.82 9.30 -8.63
N GLU A 24 0.68 9.84 -9.06
CA GLU A 24 0.65 11.10 -9.80
C GLU A 24 0.84 12.29 -8.86
N PRO A 25 1.52 13.38 -9.27
CA PRO A 25 1.79 14.53 -8.41
C PRO A 25 0.53 15.34 -8.08
N LYS A 26 -0.54 15.21 -8.89
CA LYS A 26 -1.82 15.88 -8.67
C LYS A 26 -2.89 14.85 -8.33
N LYS A 27 -3.79 15.22 -7.42
CA LYS A 27 -4.97 14.41 -7.09
C LYS A 27 -5.81 14.18 -8.36
N PRO A 28 -6.11 12.93 -8.73
CA PRO A 28 -7.02 12.67 -9.83
C PRO A 28 -8.45 13.04 -9.41
N LEU A 29 -9.23 13.60 -10.33
CA LEU A 29 -10.67 13.83 -10.10
C LEU A 29 -11.40 12.48 -9.97
N VAL A 30 -11.05 11.55 -10.87
CA VAL A 30 -11.60 10.19 -10.95
C VAL A 30 -10.50 9.31 -11.54
N LYS A 31 -10.17 8.20 -10.88
CA LYS A 31 -9.26 7.18 -11.43
C LYS A 31 -9.93 5.82 -11.49
N TRP A 32 -9.93 5.25 -12.69
CA TRP A 32 -10.43 3.90 -12.93
C TRP A 32 -9.44 2.84 -12.47
N LEU A 33 -9.93 1.89 -11.67
CA LEU A 33 -9.18 0.74 -11.16
C LEU A 33 -7.85 1.19 -10.52
N PRO A 34 -7.89 2.03 -9.47
CA PRO A 34 -6.71 2.68 -8.92
C PRO A 34 -5.75 1.64 -8.33
N LYS A 35 -4.48 1.80 -8.67
CA LYS A 35 -3.37 0.99 -8.17
C LYS A 35 -2.10 1.81 -8.34
N TYR A 36 -1.42 2.08 -7.23
CA TYR A 36 -0.29 3.01 -7.19
C TYR A 36 0.99 2.29 -6.78
N VAL A 37 2.10 2.69 -7.39
CA VAL A 37 3.44 2.35 -6.93
C VAL A 37 4.19 3.64 -6.63
N VAL A 38 4.89 3.64 -5.51
CA VAL A 38 5.70 4.77 -5.04
C VAL A 38 7.01 4.23 -4.48
N ARG A 39 8.10 4.97 -4.69
CA ARG A 39 9.37 4.68 -4.03
C ARG A 39 9.36 5.37 -2.68
N VAL A 40 9.60 4.62 -1.62
CA VAL A 40 9.64 5.15 -0.27
C VAL A 40 11.05 4.98 0.30
N PRO A 41 11.61 6.03 0.92
CA PRO A 41 12.86 5.92 1.63
C PRO A 41 12.61 5.16 2.94
N LEU A 42 13.22 3.98 3.09
CA LEU A 42 13.25 3.23 4.32
C LEU A 42 14.50 3.65 5.09
N GLY A 43 14.32 4.24 6.27
CA GLY A 43 15.43 4.65 7.13
C GLY A 43 16.34 3.47 7.50
N THR A 44 17.55 3.78 7.94
CA THR A 44 18.58 2.81 8.39
C THR A 44 18.05 1.85 9.45
N LYS A 45 17.14 2.31 10.31
CA LYS A 45 16.44 1.51 11.30
C LYS A 45 15.74 0.29 10.69
N VAL A 46 15.07 0.44 9.55
CA VAL A 46 14.35 -0.66 8.89
C VAL A 46 15.33 -1.53 8.09
N THR A 47 16.21 -0.92 7.30
CA THR A 47 17.07 -1.64 6.36
C THR A 47 18.18 -2.45 7.03
N SER A 48 18.63 -2.03 8.22
CA SER A 48 19.72 -2.68 8.98
C SER A 48 19.23 -3.45 10.21
N SER A 49 17.92 -3.50 10.47
CA SER A 49 17.37 -4.23 11.61
C SER A 49 17.47 -5.74 11.41
N SER A 50 17.65 -6.45 12.53
CA SER A 50 17.53 -7.92 12.56
C SER A 50 16.08 -8.41 12.36
N LYS A 51 15.10 -7.52 12.54
CA LYS A 51 13.66 -7.77 12.39
C LYS A 51 13.00 -6.62 11.61
N PRO A 52 13.30 -6.48 10.30
CA PRO A 52 12.84 -5.35 9.50
C PRO A 52 11.32 -5.35 9.29
N VAL A 53 10.67 -6.52 9.37
CA VAL A 53 9.20 -6.63 9.26
C VAL A 53 8.51 -6.01 10.48
N ASP A 54 8.98 -6.31 11.70
CA ASP A 54 8.41 -5.79 12.95
C ASP A 54 8.54 -4.26 13.02
N GLU A 55 9.69 -3.72 12.59
CA GLU A 55 9.92 -2.27 12.50
C GLU A 55 8.95 -1.61 11.51
N LEU A 56 8.79 -2.22 10.33
CA LEU A 56 7.89 -1.73 9.30
C LEU A 56 6.42 -1.83 9.73
N GLU A 57 6.03 -2.90 10.42
CA GLU A 57 4.70 -3.05 11.01
C GLU A 57 4.43 -1.96 12.04
N SER A 58 5.37 -1.70 12.94
CA SER A 58 5.25 -0.65 13.96
C SER A 58 5.05 0.74 13.35
N MET A 59 5.74 1.04 12.25
CA MET A 59 5.55 2.30 11.50
C MET A 59 4.14 2.39 10.90
N LEU A 60 3.66 1.28 10.34
CA LEU A 60 2.39 1.19 9.61
C LEU A 60 1.16 1.01 10.50
N GLU A 61 1.36 0.65 11.77
CA GLU A 61 0.30 0.46 12.77
C GLU A 61 -0.50 1.76 12.97
N SER A 62 0.18 2.92 12.93
CA SER A 62 -0.45 4.25 12.99
C SER A 62 -1.47 4.51 11.85
N PHE A 63 -1.31 3.83 10.72
CA PHE A 63 -2.23 3.88 9.58
C PHE A 63 -3.25 2.73 9.56
N GLY A 64 -3.24 1.90 10.61
CA GLY A 64 -4.13 0.75 10.80
C GLY A 64 -3.74 -0.49 9.98
N PHE A 65 -2.53 -0.53 9.42
CA PHE A 65 -2.04 -1.69 8.68
C PHE A 65 -1.42 -2.72 9.62
N THR A 66 -1.63 -3.99 9.30
CA THR A 66 -1.07 -5.14 10.01
C THR A 66 -0.37 -6.06 9.02
N PHE A 67 0.69 -6.71 9.45
CA PHE A 67 1.36 -7.73 8.65
C PHE A 67 0.41 -8.90 8.37
N LYS A 68 0.47 -9.45 7.16
CA LYS A 68 -0.30 -10.64 6.78
C LYS A 68 0.56 -11.81 6.43
N TYR A 69 1.44 -11.64 5.46
CA TYR A 69 2.33 -12.70 5.02
C TYR A 69 3.50 -12.11 4.24
N ALA A 70 4.53 -12.93 4.06
CA ALA A 70 5.67 -12.65 3.22
C ALA A 70 5.76 -13.71 2.11
N THR A 71 6.27 -13.28 0.96
CA THR A 71 6.72 -14.16 -0.12
C THR A 71 8.22 -13.98 -0.29
N LYS A 72 8.84 -14.72 -1.21
CA LYS A 72 10.28 -14.56 -1.49
C LYS A 72 10.66 -13.17 -2.00
N THR A 73 9.71 -12.44 -2.58
CA THR A 73 9.96 -11.18 -3.28
C THR A 73 9.18 -10.01 -2.71
N GLN A 74 8.24 -10.24 -1.78
CA GLN A 74 7.31 -9.21 -1.33
C GLN A 74 6.80 -9.44 0.09
N LEU A 75 6.63 -8.35 0.85
CA LEU A 75 5.93 -8.31 2.14
C LEU A 75 4.54 -7.72 1.95
N TYR A 76 3.53 -8.33 2.59
CA TYR A 76 2.14 -7.92 2.46
C TYR A 76 1.58 -7.46 3.80
N PHE A 77 1.06 -6.23 3.81
CA PHE A 77 0.34 -5.61 4.90
C PHE A 77 -1.08 -5.30 4.46
N THR A 78 -2.04 -5.34 5.40
CA THR A 78 -3.42 -4.97 5.10
C THR A 78 -4.06 -4.17 6.21
N ARG A 79 -5.01 -3.32 5.82
CA ARG A 79 -5.96 -2.67 6.71
C ARG A 79 -7.39 -2.81 6.18
N GLY A 80 -8.38 -2.54 7.02
CA GLY A 80 -9.80 -2.62 6.67
C GLY A 80 -10.39 -4.03 6.74
N LYS A 81 -11.69 -4.16 6.46
CA LYS A 81 -12.44 -5.44 6.52
C LYS A 81 -13.11 -5.70 5.18
N SER A 82 -13.19 -6.97 4.74
CA SER A 82 -14.10 -7.29 3.64
C SER A 82 -15.50 -7.39 4.22
N TRP A 83 -16.31 -6.35 4.00
CA TRP A 83 -17.78 -6.36 3.79
C TRP A 83 -18.47 -5.13 4.38
N GLY A 84 -19.38 -4.53 3.61
CA GLY A 84 -20.49 -3.72 4.13
C GLY A 84 -20.65 -2.34 3.49
N ASP A 85 -19.58 -1.57 3.37
CA ASP A 85 -19.72 -0.13 3.14
C ASP A 85 -18.71 0.41 2.13
N PHE A 86 -19.21 1.25 1.23
CA PHE A 86 -18.48 1.94 0.16
C PHE A 86 -17.55 3.06 0.65
N SER A 87 -17.24 3.12 1.95
CA SER A 87 -16.27 4.07 2.49
C SER A 87 -14.86 3.46 2.40
N ILE A 88 -13.89 4.24 1.94
CA ILE A 88 -12.47 3.82 1.89
C ILE A 88 -11.88 3.56 3.27
N SER A 89 -12.52 4.06 4.34
CA SER A 89 -12.24 3.67 5.72
C SER A 89 -12.57 2.20 6.03
N LEU A 90 -13.42 1.57 5.22
CA LEU A 90 -13.94 0.21 5.42
C LEU A 90 -13.48 -0.76 4.32
N ILE A 91 -13.05 -0.27 3.15
CA ILE A 91 -12.46 -1.12 2.11
C ILE A 91 -11.12 -1.71 2.57
N ARG A 92 -10.94 -3.00 2.29
CA ARG A 92 -9.67 -3.68 2.53
C ARG A 92 -8.61 -3.19 1.54
N ILE A 93 -7.50 -2.69 2.06
CA ILE A 93 -6.37 -2.18 1.29
C ILE A 93 -5.17 -3.09 1.53
N HIS A 94 -4.41 -3.38 0.48
CA HIS A 94 -3.12 -4.03 0.57
C HIS A 94 -2.00 -3.02 0.33
N LEU A 95 -0.96 -3.19 1.12
CA LEU A 95 0.27 -2.45 1.00
C LEU A 95 1.40 -3.47 0.87
N ILE A 96 2.14 -3.39 -0.23
CA ILE A 96 3.06 -4.43 -0.67
C ILE A 96 4.43 -3.79 -0.84
N PHE A 97 5.44 -4.30 -0.14
CA PHE A 97 6.83 -3.88 -0.34
C PHE A 97 7.60 -4.95 -1.08
N ASP A 98 8.40 -4.54 -2.06
CA ASP A 98 9.34 -5.45 -2.71
C ASP A 98 10.50 -5.79 -1.77
N THR A 99 10.97 -7.04 -1.80
CA THR A 99 12.14 -7.50 -1.05
C THR A 99 13.32 -7.77 -2.01
N PRO A 100 14.57 -7.53 -1.60
CA PRO A 100 14.98 -7.09 -0.25
C PRO A 100 14.59 -5.64 0.04
N LEU A 101 14.30 -5.35 1.32
CA LEU A 101 14.05 -3.99 1.78
C LEU A 101 15.38 -3.22 1.76
N VAL A 102 15.46 -2.24 0.88
CA VAL A 102 16.60 -1.34 0.71
C VAL A 102 16.16 0.09 0.96
N GLU A 103 17.13 1.02 1.02
CA GLU A 103 16.87 2.43 1.31
C GLU A 103 15.76 3.00 0.42
N ASN A 104 15.71 2.70 -0.87
CA ASN A 104 14.66 3.18 -1.77
C ASN A 104 13.78 2.03 -2.29
N THR A 105 12.93 1.49 -1.40
CA THR A 105 12.07 0.34 -1.70
C THR A 105 10.80 0.75 -2.45
N LEU A 106 10.33 -0.10 -3.36
CA LEU A 106 9.03 0.08 -4.01
C LEU A 106 7.91 -0.37 -3.09
N MET A 107 6.96 0.53 -2.85
CA MET A 107 5.72 0.28 -2.14
C MET A 107 4.56 0.35 -3.14
N THR A 108 3.81 -0.73 -3.26
CA THR A 108 2.56 -0.78 -4.03
C THR A 108 1.38 -0.66 -3.08
N ILE A 109 0.46 0.26 -3.39
CA ILE A 109 -0.82 0.41 -2.70
C ILE A 109 -1.93 -0.03 -3.66
N GLU A 110 -2.71 -1.01 -3.24
CA GLU A 110 -3.85 -1.52 -4.01
C GLU A 110 -5.05 -1.81 -3.12
N MET A 111 -6.24 -1.82 -3.72
CA MET A 111 -7.43 -2.27 -3.02
C MET A 111 -7.45 -3.80 -3.07
N ALA A 112 -7.67 -4.46 -1.93
CA ALA A 112 -7.76 -5.92 -1.86
C ALA A 112 -9.01 -6.43 -2.57
N ASP A 113 -10.10 -5.67 -2.42
CA ASP A 113 -11.33 -5.80 -3.16
C ASP A 113 -11.34 -4.86 -4.36
N MET A 114 -12.08 -5.21 -5.40
CA MET A 114 -12.14 -4.39 -6.61
C MET A 114 -12.82 -3.05 -6.32
N CYS A 115 -12.10 -1.96 -6.55
CA CYS A 115 -12.67 -0.62 -6.61
C CYS A 115 -12.63 -0.16 -8.07
N PHE A 116 -13.80 0.06 -8.67
CA PHE A 116 -13.86 0.52 -10.07
C PHE A 116 -13.38 1.96 -10.21
N VAL A 117 -13.70 2.80 -9.23
CA VAL A 117 -13.50 4.24 -9.30
C VAL A 117 -13.03 4.77 -7.95
N ASP A 118 -11.93 5.50 -7.94
CA ASP A 118 -11.47 6.30 -6.80
C ASP A 118 -11.54 7.79 -7.14
N THR A 119 -12.12 8.57 -6.23
CA THR A 119 -12.19 10.05 -6.27
C THR A 119 -10.96 10.70 -5.63
N GLY A 120 -9.87 9.94 -5.54
CA GLY A 120 -8.55 10.36 -5.07
C GLY A 120 -8.33 10.16 -3.57
N ASP A 121 -9.09 9.31 -2.92
CA ASP A 121 -8.89 8.93 -1.52
C ASP A 121 -7.78 7.88 -1.39
N LEU A 122 -7.69 6.92 -2.32
CA LEU A 122 -6.54 6.02 -2.38
C LEU A 122 -5.27 6.79 -2.76
N TRP A 123 -5.41 7.77 -3.66
CA TRP A 123 -4.33 8.72 -3.94
C TRP A 123 -3.90 9.47 -2.67
N LYS A 124 -4.85 10.02 -1.90
CA LYS A 124 -4.55 10.77 -0.67
C LYS A 124 -3.79 9.90 0.34
N LEU A 125 -4.26 8.68 0.58
CA LEU A 125 -3.58 7.72 1.46
C LEU A 125 -2.15 7.42 0.96
N SER A 126 -1.99 7.20 -0.35
CA SER A 126 -0.69 6.89 -0.94
C SER A 126 0.28 8.05 -0.76
N THR A 127 -0.20 9.29 -0.90
CA THR A 127 0.57 10.51 -0.64
C THR A 127 0.93 10.65 0.83
N GLU A 128 -0.01 10.46 1.75
CA GLU A 128 0.22 10.52 3.20
C GLU A 128 1.29 9.51 3.64
N LEU A 129 1.20 8.26 3.16
CA LEU A 129 2.21 7.24 3.43
C LEU A 129 3.58 7.61 2.84
N SER A 130 3.62 8.10 1.61
CA SER A 130 4.87 8.51 0.96
C SER A 130 5.56 9.62 1.75
N THR A 131 4.80 10.65 2.17
CA THR A 131 5.32 11.74 2.99
C THR A 131 5.80 11.25 4.35
N TYR A 132 5.02 10.38 5.01
CA TYR A 132 5.42 9.81 6.29
C TYR A 132 6.74 9.04 6.22
N PHE A 133 6.93 8.19 5.19
CA PHE A 133 8.20 7.48 5.03
C PHE A 133 9.38 8.42 4.78
N SER A 134 9.19 9.50 4.00
CA SER A 134 10.21 10.54 3.82
C SER A 134 10.60 11.21 5.14
N GLU A 135 9.62 11.62 5.95
CA GLU A 135 9.88 12.27 7.25
C GLU A 135 10.58 11.33 8.23
N GLN A 136 10.19 10.05 8.26
CA GLN A 136 10.84 9.05 9.12
C GLN A 136 12.27 8.74 8.66
N ALA A 137 12.56 8.78 7.36
CA ALA A 137 13.92 8.64 6.87
C ALA A 137 14.79 9.82 7.34
N ASP A 138 14.29 11.05 7.23
CA ASP A 138 15.02 12.27 7.64
C ASP A 138 15.33 12.28 9.14
N LEU A 139 14.38 11.91 10.00
CA LEU A 139 14.58 11.84 11.46
C LEU A 139 15.66 10.84 11.88
N ASN A 140 15.85 9.77 11.11
CA ASN A 140 16.86 8.74 11.39
C ASN A 140 18.27 9.08 10.83
N THR A 141 18.43 10.22 10.15
CA THR A 141 19.73 10.71 9.66
C THR A 141 20.40 11.74 10.58
N LEU A 142 19.70 12.23 11.60
CA LEU A 142 20.28 13.16 12.57
C LEU A 142 21.24 12.42 13.50
N PRO A 143 22.49 12.88 13.67
CA PRO A 143 23.40 12.29 14.64
C PRO A 143 22.81 12.48 16.04
N ALA A 144 22.78 11.39 16.82
CA ALA A 144 22.48 11.46 18.25
C ALA A 144 23.50 12.42 18.88
N SER A 145 23.02 13.60 19.30
CA SER A 145 23.78 14.61 20.03
C SER A 145 24.09 14.15 21.45
#